data_AF-A0A3D0SVU6-F1
#
_entry.id   AF-A0A3D0SVU6-F1
#
_cell.length_a   1.000
_cell.length_b   1.000
_cell.length_c   1.000
_cell.angle_alpha   90.00
_cell.angle_beta   90.00
_cell.angle_gamma   90.00
#
_symmetry.space_group_name_H-M   'P 1'
#
loop_
_entity.id
_entity.type
_entity.pdbx_description
1 polymer ?
#
loop_
_entity_poly.entity_id
_entity_poly.type
_entity_poly.pdbx_seq_one_letter_code
_entity_poly.pdbx_strand_id
1 'polypeptide(L)'
;CAMVPMRSIPFAIVCLMGMNDDAYPRPHRPVGFDLMADRFQRGDRSRRQDDRYLFLETLLSARRCLYLSYAGQNIRDNSVLPPSVLISELLDVVDRGFQTADGNRASTQLVTRHPLQAFSRRY
;
A
#
# COMPACT_ATOMS: atom_id res chain seq x y z
N CYS A 1 -12.70 -0.70 -9.42
CA CYS A 1 -13.15 0.54 -8.74
C CYS A 1 -11.94 1.30 -8.25
N ALA A 2 -11.94 2.63 -8.32
CA ALA A 2 -10.87 3.45 -7.73
C ALA A 2 -11.12 3.64 -6.22
N MET A 3 -10.04 3.85 -5.48
CA MET A 3 -10.07 4.21 -4.06
C MET A 3 -10.59 5.66 -3.92
N VAL A 4 -11.80 5.81 -3.35
CA VAL A 4 -12.46 7.10 -3.11
C VAL A 4 -12.53 7.34 -1.60
N PRO A 5 -12.04 8.49 -1.09
CA PRO A 5 -12.10 8.83 0.32
C PRO A 5 -13.53 8.84 0.89
N MET A 6 -13.67 8.63 2.20
CA MET A 6 -14.94 8.79 2.95
C MET A 6 -16.06 7.84 2.50
N ARG A 7 -15.71 6.70 1.90
CA ARG A 7 -16.65 5.65 1.46
C ARG A 7 -16.25 4.27 1.99
N SER A 8 -15.89 4.23 3.26
CA SER A 8 -15.33 3.05 3.93
C SER A 8 -16.43 2.12 4.38
N ILE A 9 -16.88 1.28 3.46
CA ILE A 9 -17.91 0.26 3.70
C ILE A 9 -17.18 -1.04 4.10
N PRO A 10 -17.59 -1.72 5.18
CA PRO A 10 -16.96 -2.96 5.59
C PRO A 10 -17.24 -4.08 4.58
N PHE A 11 -16.18 -4.78 4.15
CA PHE A 11 -16.28 -5.93 3.27
C PHE A 11 -15.57 -7.13 3.89
N ALA A 12 -16.06 -8.33 3.59
CA ALA A 12 -15.41 -9.57 4.03
C ALA A 12 -13.96 -9.64 3.51
N ILE A 13 -13.75 -9.30 2.23
CA ILE A 13 -12.44 -9.31 1.59
C ILE A 13 -12.25 -7.95 0.91
N VAL A 14 -11.08 -7.33 1.11
CA VAL A 14 -10.68 -6.12 0.39
C VAL A 14 -9.36 -6.36 -0.31
N CYS A 15 -9.28 -6.02 -1.59
CA CYS A 15 -8.08 -6.18 -2.41
C CYS A 15 -7.60 -4.82 -2.93
N LEU A 16 -6.35 -4.46 -2.61
CA LEU A 16 -5.67 -3.31 -3.21
C LEU A 16 -4.58 -3.81 -4.17
N MET A 17 -4.64 -3.32 -5.41
CA MET A 17 -3.77 -3.74 -6.49
C MET A 17 -2.86 -2.60 -6.92
N GLY A 18 -1.62 -2.92 -7.31
CA GLY A 18 -0.69 -1.92 -7.85
C GLY A 18 -0.20 -0.91 -6.82
N MET A 19 -0.05 -1.34 -5.57
CA MET A 19 0.45 -0.54 -4.46
C MET A 19 1.98 -0.36 -4.55
N ASN A 20 2.45 0.25 -5.64
CA ASN A 20 3.87 0.51 -5.92
C ASN A 20 4.32 1.83 -5.29
N ASP A 21 5.64 2.00 -5.11
CA ASP A 21 6.24 3.21 -4.53
C ASP A 21 5.94 4.49 -5.32
N ASP A 22 5.95 4.42 -6.65
CA ASP A 22 5.68 5.54 -7.56
C ASP A 22 4.18 5.84 -7.75
N ALA A 23 3.32 4.88 -7.39
CA ALA A 23 1.89 4.94 -7.63
C ALA A 23 1.07 5.28 -6.37
N TYR A 24 1.53 4.87 -5.18
CA TYR A 24 0.79 5.06 -3.94
C TYR A 24 1.70 5.39 -2.74
N PRO A 25 1.38 6.39 -1.90
CA PRO A 25 0.31 7.40 -2.07
C PRO A 25 0.44 8.18 -3.37
N ARG A 26 -0.68 8.66 -3.92
CA ARG A 26 -0.67 9.31 -5.23
C ARG A 26 0.18 10.59 -5.16
N PRO A 27 1.09 10.81 -6.12
CA PRO A 27 1.88 12.02 -6.16
C PRO A 27 0.96 13.23 -6.33
N HIS A 28 1.19 14.27 -5.55
CA HIS A 28 0.48 15.54 -5.63
C HIS A 28 1.48 16.67 -5.76
N ARG A 29 1.39 17.40 -6.88
CA ARG A 29 2.15 18.62 -7.10
C ARG A 29 1.18 19.79 -7.02
N PRO A 30 1.25 20.63 -5.97
CA PRO A 30 0.45 21.85 -5.92
C PRO A 30 0.85 22.76 -7.09
N VAL A 31 -0.10 23.58 -7.55
CA VAL A 31 0.18 24.59 -8.57
C VAL A 31 1.06 25.69 -7.97
N GLY A 32 1.99 26.24 -8.74
CA GLY A 32 3.00 27.18 -8.22
C GLY A 32 2.44 28.52 -7.70
N PHE A 33 1.15 28.77 -7.90
CA PHE A 33 0.43 29.94 -7.38
C PHE A 33 -0.55 29.58 -6.24
N ASP A 34 -0.49 28.34 -5.73
CA ASP A 34 -1.26 27.91 -4.58
C ASP A 34 -0.59 28.38 -3.29
N LEU A 35 -0.93 29.61 -2.87
CA LEU A 35 -0.41 30.18 -1.62
C LEU A 35 -0.87 29.40 -0.37
N MET A 36 -1.94 28.59 -0.46
CA MET A 36 -2.37 27.74 0.64
C MET A 36 -1.41 26.56 0.83
N ALA A 37 -0.86 26.03 -0.27
CA ALA A 37 0.17 24.99 -0.19
C ALA A 37 1.46 25.48 0.49
N ASP A 38 1.83 26.76 0.29
CA ASP A 38 3.01 27.37 0.93
C ASP A 38 2.80 27.67 2.42
N ARG A 39 1.56 27.92 2.85
CA ARG A 39 1.20 28.26 4.24
C ARG A 39 0.12 27.33 4.79
N PHE A 40 0.44 26.04 4.84
CA PHE A 40 -0.48 25.00 5.32
C PHE A 40 -1.01 25.28 6.73
N GLN A 41 -2.32 25.23 6.88
CA GLN A 41 -3.04 25.34 8.15
C GLN A 41 -3.87 24.09 8.45
N ARG A 42 -4.24 23.93 9.73
CA ARG A 42 -5.13 22.83 10.13
C ARG A 42 -6.48 23.00 9.43
N GLY A 43 -6.93 21.97 8.72
CA GLY A 43 -8.15 21.99 7.92
C GLY A 43 -7.87 22.08 6.42
N ASP A 44 -6.67 22.49 6.02
CA ASP A 44 -6.27 22.44 4.62
C ASP A 44 -6.17 20.99 4.15
N ARG A 45 -6.64 20.77 2.93
CA ARG A 45 -6.66 19.45 2.33
C ARG A 45 -5.27 19.03 1.91
N SER A 46 -4.84 17.85 2.34
CA SER A 46 -3.61 17.22 1.86
C SER A 46 -3.93 15.89 1.19
N ARG A 47 -3.82 15.82 -0.13
CA ARG A 47 -4.08 14.56 -0.87
C ARG A 47 -3.21 13.40 -0.38
N ARG A 48 -1.97 13.70 0.01
CA ARG A 48 -1.07 12.70 0.59
C ARG A 48 -1.63 12.16 1.91
N GLN A 49 -2.18 13.03 2.77
CA GLN A 49 -2.81 12.59 4.01
C GLN A 49 -4.12 11.85 3.75
N ASP A 50 -4.94 12.31 2.79
CA ASP A 50 -6.16 11.63 2.36
C ASP A 50 -5.88 10.18 1.92
N ASP A 51 -4.82 9.95 1.14
CA ASP A 51 -4.44 8.62 0.66
C ASP A 51 -3.91 7.71 1.79
N ARG A 52 -3.12 8.28 2.72
CA ARG A 52 -2.68 7.54 3.91
C ARG A 52 -3.87 7.15 4.79
N TYR A 53 -4.81 8.08 4.95
CA TYR A 53 -6.04 7.84 5.68
C TYR A 53 -6.89 6.77 5.01
N LEU A 54 -7.05 6.83 3.68
CA LEU A 54 -7.83 5.84 2.92
C LEU A 54 -7.24 4.42 2.98
N PHE A 55 -5.91 4.30 3.05
CA PHE A 55 -5.27 3.01 3.29
C PHE A 55 -5.60 2.45 4.68
N LEU A 56 -5.57 3.31 5.70
CA LEU A 56 -5.98 2.94 7.06
C LEU A 56 -7.46 2.53 7.10
N GLU A 57 -8.34 3.32 6.47
CA GLU A 57 -9.76 2.98 6.38
C GLU A 57 -9.98 1.63 5.71
N THR A 58 -9.22 1.33 4.65
CA THR A 58 -9.26 0.04 3.95
C THR A 58 -8.86 -1.11 4.89
N LEU A 59 -7.78 -0.94 5.65
CA LEU A 59 -7.34 -1.92 6.62
C LEU A 59 -8.40 -2.18 7.69
N LEU A 60 -9.05 -1.13 8.20
CA LEU A 60 -10.12 -1.23 9.21
C LEU A 60 -11.44 -1.81 8.64
N SER A 61 -11.66 -1.67 7.34
CA SER A 61 -12.88 -2.12 6.67
C SER A 61 -12.84 -3.60 6.26
N ALA A 62 -11.64 -4.18 6.11
CA ALA A 62 -11.47 -5.59 5.78
C ALA A 62 -11.82 -6.50 6.97
N ARG A 63 -12.84 -7.35 6.83
CA ARG A 63 -13.37 -8.15 7.95
C ARG A 63 -12.81 -9.57 8.04
N ARG A 64 -12.33 -10.14 6.94
CA ARG A 64 -11.72 -11.49 6.90
C ARG A 64 -10.35 -11.49 6.24
N CYS A 65 -10.18 -10.78 5.13
CA CYS A 65 -8.91 -10.77 4.39
C CYS A 65 -8.64 -9.40 3.78
N LEU A 66 -7.41 -8.92 3.98
CA LEU A 66 -6.84 -7.79 3.26
C LEU A 66 -5.78 -8.33 2.29
N TYR A 67 -6.04 -8.19 1.00
CA TYR A 67 -5.11 -8.59 -0.06
C TYR A 67 -4.43 -7.34 -0.62
N LEU A 68 -3.10 -7.35 -0.67
CA LEU A 68 -2.28 -6.25 -1.18
C LEU A 68 -1.35 -6.79 -2.26
N SER A 69 -1.28 -6.14 -3.43
CA SER A 69 -0.30 -6.48 -4.46
C SER A 69 0.43 -5.26 -5.00
N TYR A 70 1.66 -5.48 -5.43
CA TYR A 70 2.54 -4.51 -6.07
C TYR A 70 3.46 -5.23 -7.08
N ALA A 71 4.01 -4.50 -8.03
CA ALA A 71 5.03 -5.01 -8.94
C ALA A 71 6.39 -4.97 -8.24
N GLY A 72 6.95 -6.14 -7.91
CA GLY A 72 8.22 -6.24 -7.19
C GLY A 72 9.47 -6.24 -8.07
N GLN A 73 9.32 -6.29 -9.40
CA GLN A 73 10.41 -6.32 -10.37
C GLN A 73 10.04 -5.56 -11.64
N ASN A 74 11.03 -4.90 -12.22
CA ASN A 74 10.89 -4.24 -13.51
C ASN A 74 10.87 -5.27 -14.65
N ILE A 75 9.90 -5.15 -15.55
CA ILE A 75 9.69 -6.08 -16.66
C ILE A 75 10.82 -6.08 -17.70
N ARG A 76 11.63 -5.01 -17.79
CA ARG A 76 12.68 -4.87 -18.81
C ARG A 76 14.04 -5.33 -18.31
N ASP A 77 14.44 -4.90 -17.12
CA ASP A 77 15.80 -5.10 -16.60
C ASP A 77 15.85 -5.99 -15.33
N ASN A 78 14.71 -6.51 -14.88
CA ASN A 78 14.58 -7.32 -13.66
C ASN A 78 15.07 -6.64 -12.37
N SER A 79 15.29 -5.32 -12.38
CA SER A 79 15.61 -4.57 -11.17
C SER A 79 14.49 -4.70 -10.13
N VAL A 80 14.86 -4.74 -8.86
CA VAL A 80 13.89 -4.82 -7.76
C VAL A 80 13.15 -3.50 -7.66
N LEU A 81 11.83 -3.57 -7.64
CA LEU A 81 10.96 -2.42 -7.42
C LEU A 81 10.42 -2.46 -5.98
N PRO A 82 10.55 -1.37 -5.22
CA PRO A 82 10.00 -1.30 -3.87
C PRO A 82 8.47 -1.23 -3.90
N PRO A 83 7.80 -1.78 -2.87
CA PRO A 83 6.37 -1.54 -2.68
C PRO A 83 6.12 -0.09 -2.24
N SER A 84 4.85 0.31 -2.23
CA SER A 84 4.41 1.54 -1.57
C SER A 84 4.96 1.63 -0.14
N VAL A 85 5.38 2.84 0.26
CA VAL A 85 5.83 3.14 1.63
C VAL A 85 4.83 2.63 2.69
N LEU A 86 3.53 2.64 2.40
CA LEU A 86 2.51 2.16 3.35
C LEU A 86 2.48 0.65 3.54
N ILE A 87 2.84 -0.12 2.50
CA ILE A 87 3.03 -1.55 2.64
C ILE A 87 4.26 -1.82 3.51
N SER A 88 5.36 -1.09 3.28
CA SER A 88 6.56 -1.20 4.11
C SER A 88 6.27 -0.87 5.58
N GLU A 89 5.59 0.24 5.85
CA GLU A 89 5.16 0.62 7.21
C GLU A 89 4.27 -0.45 7.86
N LEU A 90 3.33 -1.05 7.11
CA LEU A 90 2.47 -2.12 7.62
C LEU A 90 3.29 -3.37 7.99
N LEU A 91 4.20 -3.80 7.10
CA LEU A 91 5.06 -4.95 7.37
C LEU A 91 5.98 -4.72 8.56
N ASP A 92 6.52 -3.50 8.71
CA ASP A 92 7.33 -3.12 9.86
C ASP A 92 6.54 -3.18 11.18
N VAL A 93 5.27 -2.74 11.18
CA VAL A 93 4.39 -2.86 12.34
C VAL A 93 4.11 -4.33 12.67
N VAL A 94 3.88 -5.16 11.65
CA VAL A 94 3.70 -6.60 11.84
C VAL A 94 4.95 -7.23 12.45
N ASP A 95 6.14 -6.91 11.95
CA ASP A 95 7.40 -7.46 12.46
C ASP A 95 7.74 -7.02 13.88
N ARG A 96 7.24 -5.85 14.32
CA ARG A 96 7.38 -5.39 15.71
C ARG A 96 6.39 -6.06 16.66
N GLY A 97 5.19 -6.38 16.18
CA GLY A 97 4.10 -6.93 17.00
C GLY A 97 4.05 -8.46 17.03
N PHE A 98 4.64 -9.12 16.03
CA PHE A 98 4.52 -10.56 15.82
C PHE A 98 5.86 -11.18 15.46
N GLN A 99 6.02 -12.45 15.84
CA GLN A 99 7.16 -13.27 15.46
C GLN A 99 6.65 -14.62 14.98
N THR A 100 7.39 -15.25 14.09
CA THR A 100 7.11 -16.63 13.69
C THR A 100 7.53 -17.60 14.81
N ALA A 101 7.00 -18.83 14.79
CA ALA A 101 7.40 -19.86 15.75
C ALA A 101 8.92 -20.14 15.73
N ASP A 102 9.56 -19.91 14.57
CA ASP A 102 11.00 -20.10 14.36
C ASP A 102 11.83 -18.85 14.71
N GLY A 103 11.21 -17.78 15.25
CA GLY A 103 11.89 -16.53 15.60
C GLY A 103 12.23 -15.61 14.43
N ASN A 104 11.84 -15.97 13.20
CA ASN A 104 11.97 -15.11 12.02
C ASN A 104 10.91 -13.99 11.99
N ARG A 105 11.17 -12.97 11.18
CA ARG A 105 10.23 -11.86 10.89
C ARG A 105 8.90 -12.38 10.37
N ALA A 106 7.79 -11.98 10.99
CA ALA A 106 6.44 -12.40 10.62
C ALA A 106 6.07 -12.01 9.18
N SER A 107 6.57 -10.89 8.68
CA SER A 107 6.38 -10.42 7.30
C SER A 107 6.84 -11.43 6.24
N THR A 108 7.83 -12.27 6.54
CA THR A 108 8.33 -13.29 5.60
C THR A 108 7.29 -14.35 5.24
N GLN A 109 6.32 -14.62 6.12
CA GLN A 109 5.23 -15.55 5.87
C GLN A 109 4.05 -14.90 5.14
N LEU A 110 3.99 -13.56 5.11
CA LEU A 110 2.90 -12.80 4.48
C LEU A 110 3.19 -12.43 3.03
N VAL A 111 4.47 -12.33 2.66
CA VAL A 111 4.88 -11.88 1.32
C VAL A 111 5.06 -13.07 0.38
N THR A 112 4.18 -13.17 -0.61
CA THR A 112 4.32 -14.15 -1.70
C THR A 112 4.89 -13.49 -2.95
N ARG A 113 6.05 -13.97 -3.42
CA ARG A 113 6.60 -13.57 -4.73
C ARG A 113 6.02 -14.44 -5.84
N HIS A 114 5.27 -13.84 -6.75
CA HIS A 114 4.68 -14.53 -7.90
C HIS A 114 5.66 -14.59 -9.08
N PRO A 115 5.76 -15.72 -9.81
CA PRO A 115 6.55 -15.82 -11.04
C PRO A 115 5.98 -14.96 -12.17
N LEU A 116 6.84 -14.56 -13.11
CA LEU A 116 6.48 -13.70 -14.24
C LEU A 116 5.45 -14.33 -15.19
N GLN A 117 5.56 -15.65 -15.41
CA GLN A 117 4.74 -16.37 -16.36
C GLN A 117 3.62 -17.13 -15.65
N ALA A 118 2.40 -16.98 -16.15
CA ALA A 118 1.21 -17.65 -15.60
C ALA A 118 1.30 -19.19 -15.66
N PHE A 119 2.04 -19.75 -16.62
CA PHE A 119 2.27 -21.19 -16.77
C PHE A 119 3.47 -21.73 -15.99
N SER A 120 4.00 -20.96 -15.03
CA SER A 120 5.08 -21.43 -14.16
C SER A 120 4.63 -22.68 -13.39
N ARG A 121 5.47 -23.72 -13.34
CA ARG A 121 5.23 -24.96 -12.57
C ARG A 121 5.07 -24.76 -11.06
N ARG A 122 5.28 -23.55 -10.55
CA ARG A 122 5.12 -23.20 -9.14
C ARG A 122 3.64 -23.01 -8.74
N TYR A 123 2.75 -22.81 -9.72
CA TYR A 123 1.31 -22.70 -9.52
C TYR A 123 0.59 -24.03 -9.68
#